data_AF-I1BQL1-F1
#
_entry.id   AF-I1BQL1-F1
#
_cell.length_a   1.000
_cell.length_b   1.000
_cell.length_c   1.000
_cell.angle_alpha   90.00
_cell.angle_beta   90.00
_cell.angle_gamma   90.00
#
_symmetry.space_group_name_H-M   'P 1'
#
loop_
_entity.id
_entity.type
_entity.pdbx_description
1 polymer ?
#
loop_
_entity_poly.entity_id
_entity_poly.type
_entity_poly.pdbx_seq_one_letter_code
_entity_poly.pdbx_strand_id
1 'polypeptide(L)'
;MYFWLQRCSICLDQTYNLCLENCRDQFCKDCFSRYIEETVNQSWGLGVTRIKCPVCQEIISQGEWCRYVSSEIVAKYNKFNQPYRPYSRYCLGCQHSVAPCQSPLAQELSRESRLGSIANDLDLFSKSTKDHSLSSLVDEVLRHFLTTCQRGSTFRIGRIQELYHQIIPVLRKVVSHQKDLYDLASNISKQLVALEIIPEIWKQTQFRHISYFPMETCMNCGDKLCLQCGQVAHFGLSCLEHLKSELMQSTNTEYTSTIQWKLNHTDEGCNKVDCLQCGYRFCWRCGSAWTQAELGVPDMHAIDAKRQSIQSL
;
A
#
# COMPACT_ATOMS: atom_id res chain seq x y z
N MET A 1 -3.23 21.78 -45.66
CA MET A 1 -3.46 20.48 -44.99
C MET A 1 -2.37 20.12 -43.96
N TYR A 2 -1.63 21.10 -43.40
CA TYR A 2 -0.50 20.89 -42.48
C TYR A 2 -0.66 21.53 -41.09
N PHE A 3 -1.80 22.17 -40.82
CA PHE A 3 -2.01 22.99 -39.62
C PHE A 3 -2.01 22.16 -38.32
N TRP A 4 -2.57 20.94 -38.36
CA TRP A 4 -2.68 20.07 -37.19
C TRP A 4 -1.40 19.30 -36.87
N LEU A 5 -0.52 19.09 -37.86
CA LEU A 5 0.74 18.36 -37.73
C LEU A 5 1.81 19.14 -36.94
N GLN A 6 1.56 20.42 -36.63
CA GLN A 6 2.48 21.27 -35.89
C GLN A 6 1.97 21.64 -34.49
N ARG A 7 0.82 21.12 -34.07
CA ARG A 7 0.20 21.49 -32.80
C ARG A 7 0.37 20.41 -31.75
N CYS A 8 0.38 20.85 -30.49
CA CYS A 8 0.38 19.98 -29.34
C CYS A 8 -0.84 19.04 -29.36
N SER A 9 -0.61 17.73 -29.23
CA SER A 9 -1.67 16.71 -29.23
C SER A 9 -2.59 16.74 -28.00
N ILE A 10 -2.28 17.57 -26.98
CA ILE A 10 -3.15 17.78 -25.81
C ILE A 10 -4.06 19.00 -26.01
N CYS A 11 -3.49 20.19 -26.20
CA CYS A 11 -4.29 21.43 -26.26
C CYS A 11 -4.77 21.79 -27.67
N LEU A 12 -4.19 21.20 -28.72
CA LEU A 12 -4.48 21.49 -30.13
C LEU A 12 -4.38 22.99 -30.50
N ASP A 13 -3.68 23.78 -29.68
CA ASP A 13 -3.58 25.23 -29.81
C ASP A 13 -2.14 25.67 -30.07
N GLN A 14 -1.26 25.41 -29.10
CA GLN A 14 0.16 25.78 -29.19
C GLN A 14 0.92 24.90 -30.18
N THR A 15 1.94 25.48 -30.82
CA THR A 15 2.93 24.72 -31.58
C THR A 15 3.67 23.76 -30.66
N TYR A 16 3.89 22.52 -31.09
CA TYR A 16 4.65 21.57 -30.30
C TYR A 16 6.11 22.05 -30.14
N ASN A 17 6.71 21.73 -29.00
CA ASN A 17 8.13 21.97 -28.75
C ASN A 17 8.83 20.74 -28.14
N LEU A 18 8.12 19.64 -27.97
CA LEU A 18 8.68 18.32 -27.64
C LEU A 18 8.01 17.23 -28.46
N CYS A 19 8.75 16.16 -28.70
CA CYS A 19 8.33 14.97 -29.43
C CYS A 19 8.86 13.75 -28.68
N LEU A 20 7.99 12.79 -28.39
CA LEU A 20 8.37 11.60 -27.64
C LEU A 20 9.28 10.68 -28.47
N GLU A 21 10.29 10.08 -27.85
CA GLU A 21 11.35 9.31 -28.53
C GLU A 21 10.78 8.08 -29.25
N ASN A 22 9.84 7.36 -28.61
CA ASN A 22 9.25 6.13 -29.16
C ASN A 22 8.03 6.40 -30.06
N CYS A 23 6.93 6.88 -29.48
CA CYS A 23 5.66 7.00 -30.19
C CYS A 23 5.57 8.22 -31.13
N ARG A 24 6.55 9.13 -31.07
CA ARG A 24 6.62 10.36 -31.88
C ARG A 24 5.46 11.32 -31.70
N ASP A 25 4.64 11.15 -30.66
CA ASP A 25 3.60 12.11 -30.31
C ASP A 25 4.22 13.44 -29.87
N GLN A 26 3.54 14.52 -30.22
CA GLN A 26 4.06 15.89 -30.15
C GLN A 26 3.27 16.72 -29.13
N PHE A 27 3.97 17.42 -28.24
CA PHE A 27 3.33 18.21 -27.20
C PHE A 27 3.99 19.58 -27.05
N CYS A 28 3.28 20.53 -26.46
CA CYS A 28 3.92 21.69 -25.86
C CYS A 28 4.38 21.31 -24.43
N LYS A 29 5.46 21.95 -23.99
CA LYS A 29 6.09 21.74 -22.69
C LYS A 29 5.08 21.86 -21.56
N ASP A 30 4.28 22.92 -21.56
CA ASP A 30 3.34 23.21 -20.47
C ASP A 30 2.30 22.09 -20.29
N CYS A 31 1.69 21.63 -21.39
CA CYS A 31 0.72 20.54 -21.34
C CYS A 31 1.35 19.23 -20.87
N PHE A 32 2.54 18.91 -21.38
CA PHE A 32 3.22 17.67 -21.00
C PHE A 32 3.67 17.69 -19.54
N SER A 33 4.34 18.77 -19.09
CA SER A 33 4.75 18.95 -17.69
C SER A 33 3.56 18.82 -16.74
N ARG A 34 2.46 19.53 -17.02
CA ARG A 34 1.24 19.47 -16.20
C ARG A 34 0.65 18.07 -16.14
N TYR A 35 0.58 17.37 -17.27
CA TYR A 35 0.11 15.98 -17.33
C TYR A 35 0.96 15.06 -16.42
N ILE A 36 2.29 15.17 -16.49
CA ILE A 36 3.20 14.38 -15.65
C ILE A 36 3.00 14.72 -14.18
N GLU A 37 2.98 16.01 -13.83
CA GLU A 37 2.79 16.46 -12.45
C GLU A 37 1.49 15.94 -11.87
N GLU A 38 0.38 16.07 -12.60
CA GLU A 38 -0.91 15.54 -12.17
C GLU A 38 -0.88 14.02 -12.03
N THR A 39 -0.24 13.31 -12.95
CA THR A 39 -0.10 11.84 -12.89
C THR A 39 0.69 11.40 -11.66
N VAL A 40 1.83 12.03 -11.38
CA VAL A 40 2.67 11.76 -10.19
C VAL A 40 1.92 12.16 -8.91
N ASN A 41 1.24 13.29 -8.92
CA ASN A 41 0.48 13.79 -7.77
C ASN A 41 -0.78 12.96 -7.49
N GLN A 42 -1.30 12.21 -8.46
CA GLN A 42 -2.41 11.28 -8.29
C GLN A 42 -1.95 9.84 -8.00
N SER A 43 -0.65 9.58 -8.09
CA SER A 43 -0.02 8.28 -7.81
C SER A 43 0.10 8.02 -6.31
N TRP A 44 -1.03 7.80 -5.64
CA TRP A 44 -1.09 7.43 -4.22
C TRP A 44 -1.16 5.91 -4.01
N GLY A 45 -1.24 5.16 -5.10
CA GLY A 45 -1.29 3.70 -5.06
C GLY A 45 -0.01 3.11 -4.50
N LEU A 46 -0.12 1.87 -4.01
CA LEU A 46 1.04 1.11 -3.57
C LEU A 46 1.80 0.50 -4.76
N GLY A 47 1.23 0.50 -5.96
CA GLY A 47 1.82 -0.04 -7.19
C GLY A 47 2.73 0.95 -7.88
N VAL A 48 3.58 0.45 -8.77
CA VAL A 48 4.43 1.31 -9.60
C VAL A 48 3.54 2.02 -10.63
N THR A 49 3.45 3.34 -10.55
CA THR A 49 2.80 4.14 -11.59
C THR A 49 3.75 4.28 -12.75
N ARG A 50 3.41 3.68 -13.89
CA ARG A 50 4.14 3.90 -15.14
C ARG A 50 3.56 5.10 -15.84
N ILE A 51 4.39 6.10 -16.14
CA ILE A 51 4.01 7.24 -16.96
C ILE A 51 3.78 6.76 -18.39
N LYS A 52 2.65 7.14 -18.98
CA LYS A 52 2.25 6.76 -20.34
C LYS A 52 2.05 7.99 -21.21
N CYS A 53 2.09 7.81 -22.52
CA CYS A 53 1.68 8.83 -23.45
C CYS A 53 0.17 9.11 -23.27
N PRO A 54 -0.25 10.39 -23.13
CA PRO A 54 -1.65 10.73 -22.97
C PRO A 54 -2.50 10.39 -24.21
N VAL A 55 -1.88 10.19 -25.37
CA VAL A 55 -2.55 9.85 -26.64
C VAL A 55 -2.52 8.33 -26.86
N CYS A 56 -1.35 7.74 -27.09
CA CYS A 56 -1.23 6.35 -27.50
C CYS A 56 -1.10 5.34 -26.35
N GLN A 57 -0.99 5.80 -25.09
CA GLN A 57 -0.83 4.98 -23.89
C GLN A 57 0.47 4.16 -23.80
N GLU A 58 1.44 4.39 -24.69
CA GLU A 58 2.77 3.79 -24.62
C GLU A 58 3.54 4.29 -23.39
N ILE A 59 4.34 3.42 -22.76
CA ILE A 59 5.11 3.79 -21.56
C ILE A 59 6.25 4.73 -21.94
N ILE A 60 6.34 5.86 -21.26
CA ILE A 60 7.41 6.84 -21.42
C ILE A 60 8.52 6.55 -20.41
N SER A 61 9.76 6.50 -20.88
CA SER A 61 10.90 6.23 -20.00
C SER A 61 11.14 7.38 -19.01
N GLN A 62 11.60 7.05 -17.79
CA GLN A 62 11.93 8.10 -16.81
C GLN A 62 13.04 9.02 -17.28
N GLY A 63 14.03 8.52 -18.03
CA GLY A 63 15.12 9.34 -18.56
C GLY A 63 14.66 10.41 -19.55
N GLU A 64 13.46 10.25 -20.11
CA GLU A 64 12.83 11.19 -21.03
C GLU A 64 11.92 12.17 -20.30
N TRP A 65 10.87 11.70 -19.61
CA TRP A 65 9.87 12.60 -19.03
C TRP A 65 10.44 13.48 -17.90
N CYS A 66 11.49 13.02 -17.20
CA CYS A 66 12.10 13.78 -16.11
C CYS A 66 12.75 15.10 -16.58
N ARG A 67 13.06 15.22 -17.88
CA ARG A 67 13.63 16.43 -18.49
C ARG A 67 12.64 17.60 -18.52
N TYR A 68 11.35 17.31 -18.38
CA TYR A 68 10.28 18.28 -18.57
C TYR A 68 9.58 18.69 -17.27
N VAL A 69 9.94 18.13 -16.12
CA VAL A 69 9.35 18.47 -14.81
C VAL A 69 10.41 18.84 -13.80
N SER A 70 9.98 19.41 -12.66
CA SER A 70 10.90 19.79 -11.58
C SER A 70 11.53 18.56 -10.91
N SER A 71 12.70 18.76 -10.31
CA SER A 71 13.39 17.74 -9.51
C SER A 71 12.55 17.25 -8.32
N GLU A 72 11.69 18.10 -7.77
CA GLU A 72 10.75 17.74 -6.69
C GLU A 72 9.74 16.68 -7.14
N ILE A 73 9.20 16.81 -8.35
CA ILE A 73 8.25 15.85 -8.94
C ILE A 73 8.95 14.53 -9.22
N VAL A 74 10.17 14.57 -9.74
CA VAL A 74 10.99 13.36 -9.94
C VAL A 74 11.30 12.68 -8.61
N ALA A 75 11.67 13.43 -7.57
CA ALA A 75 11.92 12.89 -6.24
C ALA A 75 10.65 12.28 -5.63
N LYS A 76 9.49 12.92 -5.80
CA LYS A 76 8.19 12.40 -5.36
C LYS A 76 7.84 11.09 -6.07
N TYR A 77 8.02 11.03 -7.39
CA TYR A 77 7.83 9.81 -8.17
C TYR A 77 8.75 8.69 -7.67
N ASN A 78 10.05 8.96 -7.51
CA ASN A 78 11.02 7.98 -7.03
C ASN A 78 10.66 7.45 -5.63
N LYS A 79 10.26 8.34 -4.72
CA LYS A 79 9.83 7.97 -3.36
C LYS A 79 8.64 7.01 -3.38
N PHE A 80 7.67 7.23 -4.27
CA PHE A 80 6.47 6.38 -4.32
C PHE A 80 6.65 5.08 -5.10
N ASN A 81 7.56 5.06 -6.07
CA ASN A 81 7.86 3.91 -6.93
C ASN A 81 9.11 3.13 -6.49
N GLN A 82 9.73 3.47 -5.35
CA GLN A 82 10.89 2.76 -4.86
C GLN A 82 10.58 1.26 -4.64
N PRO A 83 11.50 0.35 -5.00
CA PRO A 83 11.32 -1.06 -4.74
C PRO A 83 11.24 -1.32 -3.24
N TYR A 84 10.47 -2.33 -2.84
CA TYR A 84 10.26 -2.69 -1.42
C TYR A 84 9.70 -1.56 -0.55
N ARG A 85 8.90 -0.65 -1.11
CA ARG A 85 8.23 0.39 -0.33
C ARG A 85 7.33 -0.25 0.73
N PRO A 86 7.60 -0.04 2.04
CA PRO A 86 6.78 -0.62 3.08
C PRO A 86 5.40 0.03 3.13
N TYR A 87 4.39 -0.80 3.38
CA TYR A 87 3.10 -0.32 3.82
C TYR A 87 3.26 0.20 5.25
N SER A 88 2.78 1.41 5.50
CA SER A 88 2.90 2.04 6.81
C SER A 88 1.62 2.76 7.18
N ARG A 89 1.42 2.91 8.49
CA ARG A 89 0.43 3.80 9.10
C ARG A 89 1.12 4.67 10.14
N TYR A 90 0.48 5.75 10.54
CA TYR A 90 0.99 6.61 11.60
C TYR A 90 0.42 6.16 12.95
N CYS A 91 1.28 6.15 13.97
CA CYS A 91 0.90 5.93 15.35
C CYS A 91 -0.05 7.04 15.84
N LEU A 92 -1.13 6.68 16.53
CA LEU A 92 -2.10 7.65 17.04
C LEU A 92 -1.50 8.56 18.14
N GLY A 93 -0.61 8.02 18.97
CA GLY A 93 -0.01 8.77 20.09
C GLY A 93 1.09 9.74 19.67
N CYS A 94 1.99 9.33 18.76
CA CYS A 94 3.18 10.12 18.42
C CYS A 94 3.34 10.47 16.94
N GLN A 95 2.41 10.08 16.08
CA GLN A 95 2.46 10.30 14.62
C GLN A 95 3.71 9.74 13.93
N HIS A 96 4.45 8.84 14.59
CA HIS A 96 5.56 8.13 13.97
C HIS A 96 5.06 7.08 12.98
N SER A 97 5.74 6.93 11.84
CA SER A 97 5.41 5.93 10.83
C SER A 97 5.74 4.53 11.34
N VAL A 98 4.75 3.65 11.35
CA VAL A 98 4.87 2.24 11.74
C VAL A 98 4.63 1.37 10.51
N ALA A 99 5.61 0.50 10.24
CA ALA A 99 5.59 -0.47 9.15
C ALA A 99 5.88 -1.87 9.69
N PRO A 100 5.22 -2.92 9.18
CA PRO A 100 5.40 -4.28 9.70
C PRO A 100 6.70 -4.92 9.20
N CYS A 101 7.02 -4.68 7.93
CA CYS A 101 8.16 -5.29 7.23
C CYS A 101 9.05 -4.17 6.68
N GLN A 102 10.36 -4.31 6.86
CA GLN A 102 11.35 -3.43 6.25
C GLN A 102 11.86 -4.04 4.94
N SER A 103 12.47 -3.19 4.10
CA SER A 103 13.09 -3.64 2.86
C SER A 103 14.14 -4.72 3.16
N PRO A 104 14.17 -5.83 2.40
CA PRO A 104 15.23 -6.84 2.52
C PRO A 104 16.63 -6.23 2.33
N LEU A 105 16.74 -5.16 1.53
CA LEU A 105 18.00 -4.46 1.27
C LEU A 105 18.48 -3.60 2.45
N ALA A 106 17.57 -3.21 3.34
CA ALA A 106 17.91 -2.39 4.51
C ALA A 106 18.37 -3.24 5.71
N GLN A 107 18.26 -4.57 5.61
CA GLN A 107 18.61 -5.48 6.70
C GLN A 107 19.94 -6.16 6.38
N GLU A 108 21.00 -5.82 7.12
CA GLU A 108 22.36 -6.37 6.97
C GLU A 108 22.50 -7.86 7.38
N LEU A 109 21.37 -8.58 7.49
CA LEU A 109 21.35 -9.98 7.88
C LEU A 109 21.49 -10.88 6.66
N SER A 110 22.45 -11.79 6.72
CA SER A 110 22.58 -12.84 5.70
C SER A 110 21.33 -13.72 5.66
N ARG A 111 21.09 -14.32 4.50
CA ARG A 111 19.94 -15.19 4.28
C ARG A 111 20.01 -16.43 5.17
N GLU A 112 21.21 -16.99 5.34
CA GLU A 112 21.48 -18.17 6.16
C GLU A 112 21.18 -17.89 7.63
N SER A 113 21.63 -16.74 8.14
CA SER A 113 21.31 -16.29 9.50
C SER A 113 19.81 -16.12 9.69
N ARG A 114 19.10 -15.61 8.67
CA ARG A 114 17.64 -15.48 8.71
C ARG A 114 16.92 -16.82 8.76
N LEU A 115 17.33 -17.78 7.94
CA LEU A 115 16.76 -19.13 7.96
C LEU A 115 17.02 -19.83 9.30
N GLY A 116 18.21 -19.65 9.87
CA GLY A 116 18.53 -20.11 11.22
C GLY A 116 17.66 -19.48 12.30
N SER A 117 17.43 -18.16 12.22
CA SER A 117 16.52 -17.45 13.14
C SER A 117 15.09 -17.98 13.04
N ILE A 118 14.59 -18.21 11.82
CA ILE A 118 13.24 -18.77 11.62
C ILE A 118 13.15 -20.17 12.21
N ALA A 119 14.15 -21.03 12.00
CA ALA A 119 14.17 -22.38 12.58
C ALA A 119 14.13 -22.34 14.10
N ASN A 120 14.94 -21.48 14.72
CA ASN A 120 14.98 -21.31 16.17
C ASN A 120 13.65 -20.77 16.71
N ASP A 121 13.08 -19.75 16.06
CA ASP A 121 11.80 -19.17 16.48
C ASP A 121 10.65 -20.20 16.35
N LEU A 122 10.65 -21.03 15.30
CA LEU A 122 9.67 -22.11 15.13
C LEU A 122 9.81 -23.21 16.20
N ASP A 123 11.04 -23.59 16.56
CA ASP A 123 11.30 -24.55 17.65
C ASP A 123 10.84 -24.00 19.01
N LEU A 124 11.16 -22.74 19.30
CA LEU A 124 10.67 -22.05 20.49
C LEU A 124 9.14 -21.95 20.51
N PHE A 125 8.53 -21.64 19.37
CA PHE A 125 7.08 -21.56 19.21
C PHE A 125 6.42 -22.91 19.48
N SER A 126 6.98 -24.00 18.95
CA SER A 126 6.47 -25.35 19.19
C SER A 126 6.52 -25.71 20.68
N LYS A 127 7.67 -25.50 21.33
CA LYS A 127 7.88 -25.81 22.75
C LYS A 127 7.00 -24.99 23.69
N SER A 128 6.67 -23.77 23.29
CA SER A 128 5.82 -22.86 24.08
C SER A 128 4.33 -23.12 23.89
N THR A 129 3.96 -23.94 22.90
CA THR A 129 2.56 -24.25 22.60
C THR A 129 2.00 -25.24 23.63
N LYS A 130 1.02 -24.82 24.43
CA LYS A 130 0.45 -25.66 25.51
C LYS A 130 -0.44 -26.82 25.03
N ASP A 131 -1.01 -26.71 23.83
CA ASP A 131 -1.87 -27.76 23.26
C ASP A 131 -1.00 -28.75 22.48
N HIS A 132 -0.96 -30.00 22.94
CA HIS A 132 -0.16 -31.07 22.33
C HIS A 132 -0.54 -31.34 20.86
N SER A 133 -1.81 -31.23 20.50
CA SER A 133 -2.25 -31.45 19.11
C SER A 133 -1.74 -30.36 18.18
N LEU A 134 -1.78 -29.11 18.65
CA LEU A 134 -1.28 -27.95 17.91
C LEU A 134 0.25 -27.92 17.87
N SER A 135 0.92 -28.28 18.97
CA SER A 135 2.37 -28.41 19.04
C SER A 135 2.88 -29.45 18.02
N SER A 136 2.21 -30.62 17.91
CA SER A 136 2.58 -31.62 16.90
C SER A 136 2.45 -31.11 15.45
N LEU A 137 1.47 -30.23 15.17
CA LEU A 137 1.34 -29.60 13.85
C LEU A 137 2.48 -28.61 13.59
N VAL A 138 2.89 -27.83 14.60
CA VAL A 138 4.05 -26.93 14.49
C VAL A 138 5.33 -27.72 14.28
N ASP A 139 5.51 -28.86 14.96
CA ASP A 139 6.68 -29.73 14.77
C ASP A 139 6.75 -30.34 13.37
N GLU A 140 5.61 -30.68 12.76
CA GLU A 140 5.55 -31.11 11.37
C GLU A 140 5.98 -29.99 10.41
N VAL A 141 5.48 -28.76 10.65
CA VAL A 141 5.85 -27.57 9.88
C VAL A 141 7.35 -27.27 10.03
N LEU A 142 7.91 -27.34 11.23
CA LEU A 142 9.33 -27.14 11.49
C LEU A 142 10.19 -28.17 10.75
N ARG A 143 9.83 -29.46 10.82
CA ARG A 143 10.53 -30.52 10.08
C ARG A 143 10.48 -30.28 8.57
N HIS A 144 9.34 -29.85 8.05
CA HIS A 144 9.20 -29.50 6.63
C HIS A 144 10.08 -28.31 6.25
N PHE A 145 10.09 -27.25 7.06
CA PHE A 145 10.93 -26.08 6.87
C PHE A 145 12.42 -26.44 6.83
N LEU A 146 12.90 -27.20 7.82
CA LEU A 146 14.29 -27.64 7.89
C LEU A 146 14.69 -28.51 6.69
N THR A 147 13.85 -29.47 6.30
CA THR A 147 14.08 -30.31 5.12
C THR A 147 14.17 -29.47 3.84
N THR A 148 13.32 -28.47 3.71
CA THR A 148 13.28 -27.58 2.54
C THR A 148 14.52 -26.69 2.47
N CYS A 149 15.03 -26.23 3.63
CA CYS A 149 16.27 -25.46 3.74
C CYS A 149 17.51 -26.32 3.43
N GLN A 150 17.59 -27.55 3.94
CA GLN A 150 18.74 -28.44 3.72
C GLN A 150 18.90 -28.90 2.28
N ARG A 151 17.79 -29.05 1.53
CA ARG A 151 17.82 -29.46 0.12
C ARG A 151 18.42 -28.42 -0.84
N GLY A 152 19.01 -27.34 -0.33
CA GLY A 152 19.59 -26.26 -1.14
C GLY A 152 18.59 -25.74 -2.17
N SER A 153 17.32 -25.67 -1.78
CA SER A 153 16.20 -25.65 -2.72
C SER A 153 15.41 -24.35 -2.62
N THR A 154 15.47 -23.63 -1.51
CA THR A 154 14.73 -22.37 -1.26
C THR A 154 15.14 -21.19 -2.15
N PHE A 155 15.93 -21.41 -3.19
CA PHE A 155 16.47 -20.40 -4.11
C PHE A 155 15.53 -20.01 -5.26
N ARG A 156 14.37 -20.66 -5.43
CA ARG A 156 13.39 -20.31 -6.46
C ARG A 156 12.22 -19.54 -5.84
N ILE A 157 11.81 -18.47 -6.52
CA ILE A 157 10.75 -17.51 -6.18
C ILE A 157 9.45 -18.18 -5.67
N GLY A 158 9.10 -19.37 -6.15
CA GLY A 158 7.90 -20.10 -5.70
C GLY A 158 8.01 -20.74 -4.31
N ARG A 159 9.21 -21.13 -3.87
CA ARG A 159 9.38 -21.92 -2.64
C ARG A 159 9.22 -21.11 -1.36
N ILE A 160 9.57 -19.82 -1.37
CA ILE A 160 9.32 -18.94 -0.21
C ILE A 160 7.82 -18.73 -0.03
N GLN A 161 7.09 -18.51 -1.13
CA GLN A 161 5.64 -18.44 -1.11
C GLN A 161 5.02 -19.74 -0.59
N GLU A 162 5.47 -20.91 -1.07
CA GLU A 162 5.00 -22.21 -0.56
C GLU A 162 5.22 -22.35 0.95
N LEU A 163 6.43 -22.04 1.44
CA LEU A 163 6.73 -22.05 2.87
C LEU A 163 5.81 -21.09 3.64
N TYR A 164 5.57 -19.89 3.12
CA TYR A 164 4.67 -18.92 3.75
C TYR A 164 3.25 -19.47 3.85
N HIS A 165 2.70 -20.07 2.77
CA HIS A 165 1.35 -20.62 2.77
C HIS A 165 1.19 -21.84 3.67
N GLN A 166 2.26 -22.60 3.93
CA GLN A 166 2.22 -23.77 4.81
C GLN A 166 2.40 -23.39 6.28
N ILE A 167 3.36 -22.51 6.58
CA ILE A 167 3.73 -22.16 7.95
C ILE A 167 2.69 -21.24 8.59
N ILE A 168 2.32 -20.15 7.89
CA ILE A 168 1.59 -19.04 8.50
C ILE A 168 0.17 -19.40 8.98
N PRO A 169 -0.64 -20.18 8.24
CA PRO A 169 -1.96 -20.58 8.72
C PRO A 169 -1.91 -21.41 10.01
N VAL A 170 -0.90 -22.27 10.16
CA VAL A 170 -0.70 -23.07 11.38
C VAL A 170 -0.38 -22.16 12.55
N LEU A 171 0.60 -21.26 12.40
CA LEU A 171 0.94 -20.28 13.44
C LEU A 171 -0.27 -19.42 13.83
N ARG A 172 -1.04 -18.96 12.85
CA ARG A 172 -2.25 -18.17 13.11
C ARG A 172 -3.28 -18.95 13.93
N LYS A 173 -3.48 -20.23 13.63
CA LYS A 173 -4.39 -21.11 14.37
C LYS A 173 -3.93 -21.32 15.81
N VAL A 174 -2.63 -21.43 16.08
CA VAL A 174 -2.14 -21.51 17.46
C VAL A 174 -2.38 -20.20 18.20
N VAL A 175 -2.04 -19.08 17.58
CA VAL A 175 -2.18 -17.75 18.18
C VAL A 175 -3.63 -17.37 18.49
N SER A 176 -4.61 -17.90 17.75
CA SER A 176 -6.03 -17.68 18.10
C SER A 176 -6.42 -18.33 19.42
N HIS A 177 -5.70 -19.36 19.86
CA HIS A 177 -5.91 -20.03 21.15
C HIS A 177 -4.94 -19.52 22.22
N GLN A 178 -3.74 -19.06 21.84
CA GLN A 178 -2.67 -18.64 22.73
C GLN A 178 -2.10 -17.28 22.29
N LYS A 179 -2.67 -16.20 22.85
CA LYS A 179 -2.33 -14.82 22.47
C LYS A 179 -0.90 -14.42 22.83
N ASP A 180 -0.32 -15.04 23.85
CA ASP A 180 1.06 -14.85 24.31
C ASP A 180 2.10 -15.16 23.22
N LEU A 181 1.77 -16.03 22.27
CA LEU A 181 2.66 -16.40 21.17
C LEU A 181 2.52 -15.49 19.93
N TYR A 182 1.63 -14.49 19.97
CA TYR A 182 1.36 -13.62 18.81
C TYR A 182 2.62 -12.92 18.29
N ASP A 183 3.40 -12.30 19.19
CA ASP A 183 4.57 -11.51 18.79
C ASP A 183 5.64 -12.41 18.15
N LEU A 184 5.80 -13.65 18.64
CA LEU A 184 6.71 -14.64 18.06
C LEU A 184 6.24 -15.12 16.67
N ALA A 185 4.96 -15.44 16.50
CA ALA A 185 4.39 -15.79 15.19
C ALA A 185 4.50 -14.64 14.17
N SER A 186 4.23 -13.42 14.62
CA SER A 186 4.38 -12.21 13.81
C SER A 186 5.84 -12.05 13.36
N ASN A 187 6.81 -12.24 14.28
CA ASN A 187 8.22 -12.18 13.93
C ASN A 187 8.62 -13.22 12.87
N ILE A 188 8.23 -14.50 13.07
CA ILE A 188 8.48 -15.56 12.08
C ILE A 188 7.94 -15.15 10.69
N SER A 189 6.72 -14.60 10.66
CA SER A 189 6.10 -14.12 9.43
C SER A 189 6.88 -12.97 8.77
N LYS A 190 7.36 -11.99 9.54
CA LYS A 190 8.20 -10.90 9.04
C LYS A 190 9.51 -11.41 8.45
N GLN A 191 10.15 -12.37 9.13
CA GLN A 191 11.40 -12.97 8.65
C GLN A 191 11.18 -13.71 7.32
N LEU A 192 10.04 -14.42 7.17
CA LEU A 192 9.68 -15.05 5.89
C LEU A 192 9.43 -14.02 4.78
N VAL A 193 8.73 -12.91 5.07
CA VAL A 193 8.54 -11.81 4.11
C VAL A 193 9.90 -11.24 3.67
N ALA A 194 10.84 -11.07 4.60
CA ALA A 194 12.16 -10.51 4.33
C ALA A 194 13.07 -11.42 3.48
N LEU A 195 12.71 -12.69 3.26
CA LEU A 195 13.42 -13.58 2.33
C LEU A 195 13.07 -13.30 0.85
N GLU A 196 12.01 -12.53 0.58
CA GLU A 196 11.55 -12.25 -0.78
C GLU A 196 12.38 -11.18 -1.49
N ILE A 197 12.96 -11.57 -2.63
CA ILE A 197 13.89 -10.75 -3.43
C ILE A 197 13.22 -10.12 -4.66
N ILE A 198 11.91 -10.28 -4.82
CA ILE A 198 11.15 -9.61 -5.88
C ILE A 198 10.24 -8.58 -5.22
N PRO A 199 10.37 -7.28 -5.55
CA PRO A 199 9.60 -6.21 -4.90
C PRO A 199 8.08 -6.44 -4.91
N GLU A 200 7.53 -6.89 -6.03
CA GLU A 200 6.10 -7.12 -6.19
C GLU A 200 5.60 -8.27 -5.31
N ILE A 201 6.35 -9.38 -5.26
CA ILE A 201 6.02 -10.55 -4.43
C ILE A 201 6.20 -10.22 -2.95
N TRP A 202 7.30 -9.55 -2.59
CA TRP A 202 7.54 -9.05 -1.24
C TRP A 202 6.36 -8.19 -0.75
N LYS A 203 5.89 -7.28 -1.60
CA LYS A 203 4.76 -6.41 -1.30
C LYS A 203 3.46 -7.20 -1.09
N GLN A 204 3.15 -8.16 -1.96
CA GLN A 204 1.98 -9.04 -1.78
C GLN A 204 2.07 -9.84 -0.48
N THR A 205 3.26 -10.33 -0.15
CA THR A 205 3.51 -11.12 1.05
C THR A 205 3.39 -10.27 2.32
N GLN A 206 3.83 -9.00 2.27
CA GLN A 206 3.59 -8.02 3.33
C GLN A 206 2.10 -7.80 3.58
N PHE A 207 1.25 -7.70 2.55
CA PHE A 207 -0.20 -7.58 2.77
C PHE A 207 -0.80 -8.85 3.37
N ARG A 208 -0.32 -10.02 2.97
CA ARG A 208 -0.71 -11.28 3.62
C ARG A 208 -0.28 -11.31 5.08
N HIS A 209 0.92 -10.82 5.39
CA HIS A 209 1.37 -10.67 6.78
C HIS A 209 0.40 -9.82 7.58
N ILE A 210 0.06 -8.63 7.08
CA ILE A 210 -0.91 -7.73 7.73
C ILE A 210 -2.29 -8.41 7.88
N SER A 211 -2.71 -9.26 6.94
CA SER A 211 -3.98 -9.98 7.06
C SER A 211 -4.02 -11.01 8.19
N TYR A 212 -2.88 -11.66 8.49
CA TYR A 212 -2.78 -12.66 9.55
C TYR A 212 -2.37 -12.03 10.90
N PHE A 213 -1.47 -11.06 10.85
CA PHE A 213 -0.84 -10.39 11.97
C PHE A 213 -0.91 -8.87 11.78
N PRO A 214 -2.10 -8.26 11.98
CA PRO A 214 -2.29 -6.83 11.75
C PRO A 214 -1.67 -5.92 12.81
N MET A 215 -1.37 -6.44 14.00
CA MET A 215 -0.91 -5.63 15.13
C MET A 215 0.60 -5.40 15.10
N GLU A 216 1.01 -4.15 15.26
CA GLU A 216 2.41 -3.72 15.36
C GLU A 216 2.66 -2.79 16.52
N THR A 217 3.90 -2.80 17.01
CA THR A 217 4.38 -1.91 18.07
C THR A 217 5.08 -0.70 17.45
N CYS A 218 4.72 0.51 17.89
CA CYS A 218 5.43 1.72 17.52
C CYS A 218 6.81 1.75 18.18
N MET A 219 7.88 1.88 17.39
CA MET A 219 9.25 1.93 17.91
C MET A 219 9.56 3.22 18.68
N ASN A 220 8.75 4.27 18.53
CA ASN A 220 8.98 5.56 19.18
C ASN A 220 8.33 5.67 20.57
N CYS A 221 7.06 5.26 20.70
CA CYS A 221 6.32 5.35 21.97
C CYS A 221 5.96 4.01 22.62
N GLY A 222 6.15 2.89 21.92
CA GLY A 222 5.78 1.55 22.43
C GLY A 222 4.30 1.17 22.26
N ASP A 223 3.45 2.09 21.79
CA ASP A 223 2.02 1.79 21.59
C ASP A 223 1.80 0.74 20.50
N LYS A 224 0.87 -0.19 20.74
CA LYS A 224 0.45 -1.17 19.73
C LYS A 224 -0.75 -0.66 18.93
N LEU A 225 -0.68 -0.77 17.60
CA LEU A 225 -1.72 -0.38 16.67
C LEU A 225 -2.03 -1.48 15.64
N CYS A 226 -3.24 -1.44 15.10
CA CYS A 226 -3.69 -2.28 14.01
C CYS A 226 -3.38 -1.64 12.65
N LEU A 227 -2.54 -2.29 11.86
CA LEU A 227 -2.20 -1.85 10.50
C LEU A 227 -3.33 -2.05 9.48
N GLN A 228 -4.37 -2.82 9.80
CA GLN A 228 -5.55 -2.94 8.92
C GLN A 228 -6.45 -1.71 9.01
N CYS A 229 -6.89 -1.32 10.22
CA CYS A 229 -7.83 -0.21 10.42
C CYS A 229 -7.19 1.11 10.88
N GLY A 230 -5.92 1.08 11.29
CA GLY A 230 -5.21 2.23 11.85
C GLY A 230 -5.74 2.67 13.22
N GLN A 231 -6.30 1.76 14.02
CA GLN A 231 -6.72 2.02 15.40
C GLN A 231 -5.76 1.34 16.39
N VAL A 232 -6.01 1.49 17.69
CA VAL A 232 -5.28 0.78 18.75
C VAL A 232 -5.38 -0.74 18.56
N ALA A 233 -4.41 -1.49 19.07
CA ALA A 233 -4.39 -2.94 18.88
C ALA A 233 -5.57 -3.64 19.58
N HIS A 234 -6.33 -4.45 18.83
CA HIS A 234 -7.57 -5.08 19.28
C HIS A 234 -7.55 -6.61 19.11
N PHE A 235 -6.87 -7.31 20.02
CA PHE A 235 -6.65 -8.77 19.93
C PHE A 235 -7.93 -9.60 20.12
N GLY A 236 -8.33 -10.30 19.07
CA GLY A 236 -9.49 -11.22 19.08
C GLY A 236 -10.80 -10.58 18.61
N LEU A 237 -10.77 -9.29 18.29
CA LEU A 237 -11.87 -8.59 17.61
C LEU A 237 -11.47 -8.30 16.17
N SER A 238 -12.42 -8.42 15.25
CA SER A 238 -12.27 -7.86 13.91
C SER A 238 -12.18 -6.33 13.97
N CYS A 239 -11.61 -5.72 12.93
CA CYS A 239 -11.55 -4.27 12.82
C CYS A 239 -12.94 -3.63 12.92
N LEU A 240 -13.96 -4.27 12.36
CA LEU A 240 -15.32 -3.77 12.34
C LEU A 240 -16.00 -3.86 13.72
N GLU A 241 -15.79 -4.96 14.45
CA GLU A 241 -16.30 -5.09 15.82
C GLU A 241 -15.67 -4.07 16.76
N HIS A 242 -14.35 -3.85 16.65
CA HIS A 242 -13.66 -2.86 17.47
C HIS A 242 -14.14 -1.43 17.16
N LEU A 243 -14.30 -1.07 15.89
CA LEU A 243 -14.84 0.24 15.52
C LEU A 243 -16.27 0.44 16.04
N LYS A 244 -17.12 -0.58 15.98
CA LYS A 244 -18.48 -0.53 16.55
C LYS A 244 -18.46 -0.37 18.07
N SER A 245 -17.57 -1.07 18.78
CA SER A 245 -17.47 -0.95 20.24
C SER A 245 -16.99 0.45 20.65
N GLU A 246 -16.00 1.00 19.93
CA GLU A 246 -15.50 2.36 20.19
C GLU A 246 -16.57 3.43 19.92
N LEU A 247 -17.41 3.25 18.89
CA LEU A 247 -18.53 4.15 18.60
C LEU A 247 -19.56 4.17 19.74
N MET A 248 -19.79 3.03 20.40
CA MET A 248 -20.72 2.92 21.53
C MET A 248 -20.14 3.47 22.84
N GLN A 249 -18.82 3.47 23.00
CA GLN A 249 -18.16 3.79 24.26
C GLN A 249 -17.58 5.21 24.31
N SER A 250 -17.24 5.80 23.16
CA SER A 250 -16.59 7.11 23.13
C SER A 250 -17.59 8.26 23.27
N THR A 251 -17.23 9.21 24.13
CA THR A 251 -17.99 10.46 24.36
C THR A 251 -17.50 11.62 23.49
N ASN A 252 -16.41 11.43 22.75
CA ASN A 252 -15.81 12.44 21.90
C ASN A 252 -16.50 12.48 20.53
N THR A 253 -17.23 13.55 20.25
CA THR A 253 -18.03 13.77 19.04
C THR A 253 -17.22 13.82 17.73
N GLU A 254 -15.98 14.29 17.77
CA GLU A 254 -15.11 14.37 16.58
C GLU A 254 -14.52 12.98 16.25
N TYR A 255 -14.15 12.24 17.29
CA TYR A 255 -13.64 10.87 17.15
C TYR A 255 -14.75 9.90 16.70
N THR A 256 -15.96 10.00 17.25
CA THR A 256 -17.11 9.20 16.82
C THR A 256 -17.47 9.49 15.37
N SER A 257 -17.46 10.75 14.94
CA SER A 257 -17.67 11.13 13.54
C SER A 257 -16.67 10.48 12.59
N THR A 258 -15.39 10.43 13.00
CA THR A 258 -14.32 9.77 12.24
C THR A 258 -14.53 8.25 12.15
N ILE A 259 -14.90 7.59 13.26
CA ILE A 259 -15.20 6.15 13.27
C ILE A 259 -16.43 5.84 12.42
N GLN A 260 -17.47 6.65 12.51
CA GLN A 260 -18.71 6.46 11.77
C GLN A 260 -18.48 6.63 10.27
N TRP A 261 -17.65 7.60 9.87
CA TRP A 261 -17.19 7.71 8.49
C TRP A 261 -16.46 6.44 8.05
N LYS A 262 -15.53 5.91 8.86
CA LYS A 262 -14.84 4.66 8.51
C LYS A 262 -15.82 3.50 8.31
N LEU A 263 -16.75 3.28 9.25
CA LEU A 263 -17.73 2.19 9.17
C LEU A 263 -18.61 2.28 7.91
N ASN A 264 -19.01 3.49 7.52
CA ASN A 264 -19.83 3.71 6.32
C ASN A 264 -19.06 3.46 5.01
N HIS A 265 -17.72 3.48 5.06
CA HIS A 265 -16.84 3.41 3.90
C HIS A 265 -15.86 2.23 3.93
N THR A 266 -16.00 1.27 4.86
CA THR A 266 -15.08 0.14 5.06
C THR A 266 -15.34 -1.13 4.24
N ASP A 267 -16.30 -1.15 3.32
CA ASP A 267 -16.48 -2.29 2.42
C ASP A 267 -15.38 -2.29 1.34
N GLU A 268 -14.34 -3.09 1.60
CA GLU A 268 -13.29 -3.58 0.68
C GLU A 268 -12.77 -2.61 -0.40
N GLY A 269 -11.89 -1.70 0.04
CA GLY A 269 -11.03 -0.94 -0.87
C GLY A 269 -11.47 0.50 -1.11
N CYS A 270 -10.69 1.20 -1.93
CA CYS A 270 -10.97 2.57 -2.31
C CYS A 270 -12.21 2.59 -3.21
N ASN A 271 -13.34 3.10 -2.70
CA ASN A 271 -14.57 3.26 -3.50
C ASN A 271 -14.41 4.26 -4.64
N LYS A 272 -13.32 5.04 -4.66
CA LYS A 272 -12.98 5.91 -5.78
C LYS A 272 -12.46 5.07 -6.94
N VAL A 273 -13.23 5.06 -8.02
CA VAL A 273 -12.83 4.43 -9.29
C VAL A 273 -12.54 5.53 -10.30
N ASP A 274 -11.31 5.52 -10.82
CA ASP A 274 -10.90 6.36 -11.93
C ASP A 274 -11.08 5.55 -13.23
N CYS A 275 -12.05 5.91 -14.07
CA CYS A 275 -12.25 5.26 -15.36
C CYS A 275 -11.05 5.58 -16.28
N LEU A 276 -10.22 4.58 -16.57
CA LEU A 276 -9.01 4.75 -17.38
C LEU A 276 -9.29 5.09 -18.86
N GLN A 277 -10.54 4.95 -19.32
CA GLN A 277 -10.93 5.21 -20.70
C GLN A 277 -11.48 6.62 -20.93
N CYS A 278 -12.17 7.21 -19.94
CA CYS A 278 -12.79 8.54 -20.09
C CYS A 278 -12.44 9.54 -18.98
N GLY A 279 -11.64 9.15 -17.99
CA GLY A 279 -11.25 10.00 -16.86
C GLY A 279 -12.38 10.29 -15.86
N TYR A 280 -13.59 9.75 -16.08
CA TYR A 280 -14.71 9.91 -15.16
C TYR A 280 -14.41 9.22 -13.83
N ARG A 281 -14.60 9.97 -12.74
CA ARG A 281 -14.40 9.50 -11.38
C ARG A 281 -15.75 9.22 -10.77
N PHE A 282 -15.94 8.03 -10.21
CA PHE A 282 -17.21 7.67 -9.60
C PHE A 282 -17.00 6.77 -8.39
N CYS A 283 -18.02 6.75 -7.53
CA CYS A 283 -18.05 5.83 -6.41
C CYS A 283 -18.49 4.44 -6.90
N TRP A 284 -17.65 3.42 -6.72
CA TRP A 284 -17.96 2.03 -7.07
C TRP A 284 -19.29 1.56 -6.46
N ARG A 285 -19.59 2.01 -5.23
CA ARG A 285 -20.77 1.60 -4.49
C ARG A 285 -22.07 2.21 -5.00
N CYS A 286 -22.08 3.50 -5.35
CA CYS A 286 -23.31 4.23 -5.67
C CYS A 286 -23.39 4.74 -7.11
N GLY A 287 -22.36 4.52 -7.94
CA GLY A 287 -22.31 4.97 -9.35
C GLY A 287 -22.30 6.48 -9.55
N SER A 288 -22.36 7.26 -8.47
CA SER A 288 -22.41 8.72 -8.53
C SER A 288 -21.03 9.32 -8.82
N ALA A 289 -21.03 10.49 -9.46
CA ALA A 289 -19.81 11.25 -9.73
C ALA A 289 -19.03 11.51 -8.43
N TRP A 290 -17.72 11.26 -8.46
CA TRP A 290 -16.84 11.50 -7.31
C TRP A 290 -16.46 12.98 -7.27
N THR A 291 -17.07 13.75 -6.37
CA THR A 291 -16.76 15.17 -6.17
C THR A 291 -15.68 15.31 -5.09
N GLN A 292 -14.68 16.17 -5.30
CA GLN A 292 -13.61 16.46 -4.33
C GLN A 292 -14.09 17.32 -3.14
N ALA A 293 -15.40 17.51 -2.97
CA ALA A 293 -15.97 18.62 -2.21
C ALA A 293 -15.90 18.48 -0.67
N GLU A 294 -15.43 17.37 -0.11
CA GLU A 294 -15.32 17.23 1.36
C GLU A 294 -13.90 17.35 1.92
N LEU A 295 -12.91 17.68 1.08
CA LEU A 295 -11.60 18.14 1.56
C LEU A 295 -11.31 19.55 1.05
N GLY A 296 -12.03 20.53 1.61
CA GLY A 296 -11.51 21.88 1.85
C GLY A 296 -10.97 22.67 0.66
N VAL A 297 -11.44 22.44 -0.56
CA VAL A 297 -11.21 23.35 -1.69
C VAL A 297 -12.54 24.00 -2.04
N PRO A 298 -12.64 25.35 -2.09
CA PRO A 298 -13.90 26.03 -2.35
C PRO A 298 -14.50 25.58 -3.69
N ASP A 299 -15.80 25.34 -3.70
CA ASP A 299 -16.57 25.07 -4.90
C ASP A 299 -16.50 26.29 -5.84
N MET A 300 -15.69 26.17 -6.90
CA MET A 300 -15.52 27.20 -7.90
C MET A 300 -16.81 27.48 -8.68
N HIS A 301 -17.73 26.51 -8.77
CA HIS A 301 -19.04 26.75 -9.38
C HIS A 301 -19.93 27.61 -8.49
N ALA A 302 -19.85 27.46 -7.16
CA ALA A 302 -20.53 28.34 -6.21
C ALA A 302 -19.94 29.78 -6.19
N ILE A 303 -18.63 29.92 -6.44
CA ILE A 303 -17.95 31.22 -6.56
C ILE A 303 -18.29 31.90 -7.90
N ASP A 304 -18.33 31.16 -9.01
CA ASP A 304 -18.68 31.70 -10.33
C ASP A 304 -20.17 32.05 -10.44
N ALA A 305 -21.05 31.28 -9.80
CA ALA A 305 -22.47 31.61 -9.67
C ALA A 305 -22.70 32.91 -8.87
N LYS A 306 -21.90 33.15 -7.82
CA LYS A 306 -21.91 34.42 -7.06
C LYS A 306 -21.31 35.59 -7.83
N ARG A 307 -20.34 35.35 -8.74
CA ARG A 307 -19.77 36.41 -9.59
C ARG A 307 -20.74 36.85 -10.69
N GLN A 308 -21.50 35.92 -11.26
CA GLN A 308 -22.50 36.22 -12.29
C GLN A 308 -23.72 36.97 -11.72
N SER A 309 -24.09 36.73 -10.46
CA SER A 309 -25.18 37.47 -9.81
C SER A 309 -24.80 38.89 -9.37
N ILE A 310 -23.51 39.20 -9.26
CA ILE A 310 -23.01 40.56 -8.94
C ILE A 310 -22.83 41.41 -10.22
N GLN A 311 -22.66 40.79 -11.39
CA GLN A 311 -22.56 41.47 -12.68
C GLN A 311 -23.91 41.76 -13.36
N SER A 312 -25.02 41.37 -12.73
CA SER A 312 -26.39 41.60 -13.21
C SER A 312 -27.19 42.60 -12.36
N LEU A 313 -26.48 43.39 -11.53
CA LEU A 313 -26.93 44.64 -10.91
C LEU A 313 -26.09 45.80 -11.47
#